data_AF-A0A7Y2JS75-F1
#
_entry.id   AF-A0A7Y2JS75-F1
#
_cell.length_a   1.000
_cell.length_b   1.000
_cell.length_c   1.000
_cell.angle_alpha   90.00
_cell.angle_beta   90.00
_cell.angle_gamma   90.00
#
_symmetry.space_group_name_H-M   'P 1'
#
loop_
_entity.id
_entity.type
_entity.pdbx_description
1 polymer ?
#
loop_
_entity_poly.entity_id
_entity_poly.type
_entity_poly.pdbx_seq_one_letter_code
_entity_poly.pdbx_strand_id
1 'polypeptide(L)'
;MKRHLASGALFALILSGCGSVDATLVTRPAGSTSFQGDRAELVAAGEALWNDNSLGEAGVACASCHVGGAQFKDTFTEPYPHRVAMAEKMSGLASIDAEQMVQFCMIVPMKGEPLAWDSRELAALAAYIDDVEQPNFATK
;
A
#
# COMPACT_ATOMS: atom_id res chain seq x y z
N MET A 1 -26.09 33.29 41.41
CA MET A 1 -25.15 32.16 41.28
C MET A 1 -25.83 31.05 40.50
N LYS A 2 -25.64 31.02 39.17
CA LYS A 2 -26.23 29.98 38.28
C LYS A 2 -25.10 29.08 37.80
N ARG A 3 -25.16 27.81 38.20
CA ARG A 3 -24.25 26.74 37.78
C ARG A 3 -24.65 26.34 36.36
N HIS A 4 -23.80 26.62 35.37
CA HIS A 4 -23.93 26.03 34.05
C HIS A 4 -23.11 24.73 34.03
N LEU A 5 -23.83 23.61 34.02
CA LEU A 5 -23.30 22.33 33.57
C LEU A 5 -23.09 22.43 32.04
N ALA A 6 -21.88 22.15 31.57
CA ALA A 6 -21.63 21.82 30.18
C ALA A 6 -21.28 20.33 30.10
N SER A 7 -22.08 19.62 29.33
CA SER A 7 -22.02 18.19 29.05
C SER A 7 -20.63 17.75 28.59
N GLY A 8 -20.23 16.58 29.08
CA GLY A 8 -19.03 15.89 28.65
C GLY A 8 -19.01 15.58 27.17
N ALA A 9 -17.84 15.78 26.57
CA ALA A 9 -17.49 15.16 25.30
C ALA A 9 -17.36 13.65 25.55
N LEU A 10 -18.31 12.89 25.04
CA LEU A 10 -18.24 11.45 24.97
C LEU A 10 -17.20 11.12 23.89
N PHE A 11 -15.94 10.94 24.30
CA PHE A 11 -14.93 10.27 23.49
C PHE A 11 -15.43 8.84 23.29
N ALA A 12 -16.02 8.56 22.13
CA ALA A 12 -16.33 7.21 21.73
C ALA A 12 -15.00 6.49 21.48
N LEU A 13 -14.45 5.86 22.52
CA LEU A 13 -13.53 4.74 22.35
C LEU A 13 -14.30 3.64 21.64
N ILE A 14 -14.08 3.49 20.33
CA ILE A 14 -14.49 2.28 19.62
C ILE A 14 -13.43 1.22 19.90
N LEU A 15 -13.91 0.14 20.52
CA LEU A 15 -13.16 -1.05 20.89
C LEU A 15 -12.65 -1.81 19.65
N SER A 16 -11.38 -2.21 19.74
CA SER A 16 -10.81 -3.50 19.31
C SER A 16 -11.36 -4.18 18.04
N GLY A 17 -10.62 -4.05 16.94
CA GLY A 17 -10.65 -4.94 15.78
C GLY A 17 -9.22 -5.23 15.31
N CYS A 18 -8.89 -6.50 15.12
CA CYS A 18 -7.58 -6.96 14.67
C CYS A 18 -7.36 -6.54 13.20
N GLY A 19 -6.56 -5.49 12.95
CA GLY A 19 -6.16 -5.00 11.62
C GLY A 19 -6.89 -3.71 11.21
N SER A 20 -6.16 -2.58 11.14
CA SER A 20 -6.75 -1.23 11.16
C SER A 20 -6.35 -0.34 9.98
N VAL A 21 -6.47 -0.82 8.74
CA VAL A 21 -6.37 0.04 7.54
C VAL A 21 -7.77 0.29 7.01
N ASP A 22 -8.15 1.56 6.88
CA ASP A 22 -9.39 1.94 6.23
C ASP A 22 -9.36 1.47 4.76
N ALA A 23 -10.26 0.55 4.41
CA ALA A 23 -10.34 -0.04 3.09
C ALA A 23 -10.52 1.01 1.98
N THR A 24 -11.09 2.18 2.29
CA THR A 24 -11.29 3.26 1.32
C THR A 24 -9.98 3.93 0.89
N LEU A 25 -8.93 3.89 1.73
CA LEU A 25 -7.61 4.44 1.41
C LEU A 25 -6.81 3.52 0.48
N VAL A 26 -7.15 2.23 0.46
CA VAL A 26 -6.46 1.17 -0.30
C VAL A 26 -7.37 0.57 -1.38
N THR A 27 -8.47 1.24 -1.70
CA THR A 27 -9.37 0.86 -2.79
C THR A 27 -9.49 2.00 -3.77
N ARG A 28 -9.17 1.73 -5.03
CA ARG A 28 -9.31 2.70 -6.12
C ARG A 28 -10.76 3.19 -6.21
N PRO A 29 -11.02 4.52 -6.16
CA PRO A 29 -12.36 5.05 -6.33
C PRO A 29 -12.95 4.69 -7.69
N ALA A 30 -14.25 4.37 -7.70
CA ALA A 30 -14.97 4.07 -8.93
C ALA A 30 -14.89 5.24 -9.92
N GLY A 31 -14.60 4.94 -11.19
CA GLY A 31 -14.47 5.94 -12.25
C GLY A 31 -13.11 6.65 -12.32
N SER A 32 -12.18 6.37 -11.39
CA SER A 32 -10.78 6.77 -11.54
C SER A 32 -10.00 5.76 -12.40
N THR A 33 -8.91 6.23 -13.01
CA THR A 33 -8.04 5.44 -13.89
C THR A 33 -6.60 5.51 -13.39
N SER A 34 -5.84 4.43 -13.60
CA SER A 34 -4.40 4.46 -13.36
C SER A 34 -3.70 5.38 -14.37
N PHE A 35 -2.59 5.98 -13.94
CA PHE A 35 -1.72 6.74 -14.83
C PHE A 35 -1.30 5.88 -16.03
N GLN A 36 -1.36 6.44 -17.22
CA GLN A 36 -0.94 5.77 -18.46
C GLN A 36 0.39 6.37 -18.93
N GLY A 37 1.37 5.50 -19.17
CA GLY A 37 2.69 5.89 -19.66
C GLY A 37 3.39 4.72 -20.35
N ASP A 38 4.57 4.96 -20.91
CA ASP A 38 5.39 3.88 -21.45
C ASP A 38 5.78 2.89 -20.33
N ARG A 39 5.58 1.59 -20.57
CA ARG A 39 5.77 0.57 -19.52
C ARG A 39 7.22 0.46 -19.09
N ALA A 40 8.18 0.57 -20.01
CA ALA A 40 9.59 0.49 -19.67
C ALA A 40 10.03 1.71 -18.85
N GLU A 41 9.52 2.91 -19.19
CA GLU A 41 9.75 4.11 -18.39
C GLU A 41 9.13 4.02 -16.98
N LEU A 42 7.95 3.41 -16.86
CA LEU A 42 7.30 3.17 -15.57
C LEU A 42 8.10 2.17 -14.71
N VAL A 43 8.57 1.07 -15.30
CA VAL A 43 9.41 0.09 -14.59
C VAL A 43 10.70 0.74 -14.10
N ALA A 44 11.39 1.51 -14.94
CA ALA A 44 12.62 2.20 -14.54
C ALA A 44 12.38 3.24 -13.42
N ALA A 45 11.26 3.97 -13.49
CA ALA A 45 10.88 4.89 -12.41
C ALA A 45 10.50 4.14 -11.13
N GLY A 46 9.84 2.99 -11.26
CA GLY A 46 9.46 2.15 -10.13
C GLY A 46 10.67 1.58 -9.40
N GLU A 47 11.72 1.19 -10.13
CA GLU A 47 12.99 0.76 -9.53
C GLU A 47 13.63 1.89 -8.71
N ALA A 48 13.64 3.11 -9.23
CA ALA A 48 14.16 4.25 -8.49
C ALA A 48 13.37 4.50 -7.19
N LEU A 49 12.04 4.49 -7.28
CA LEU A 49 11.13 4.68 -6.15
C LEU A 49 11.23 3.54 -5.12
N TRP A 50 11.38 2.30 -5.57
CA TRP A 50 11.54 1.11 -4.72
C TRP A 50 12.73 1.22 -3.76
N ASN A 51 13.76 1.96 -4.17
CA ASN A 51 14.98 2.22 -3.42
C ASN A 51 14.99 3.59 -2.70
N ASP A 52 13.95 4.40 -2.86
CA ASP A 52 13.84 5.73 -2.27
C ASP A 52 13.29 5.68 -0.83
N ASN A 53 14.08 6.13 0.14
CA ASN A 53 13.70 6.14 1.55
C ASN A 53 13.01 7.44 1.98
N SER A 54 12.76 8.37 1.05
CA SER A 54 12.10 9.65 1.29
C SER A 54 10.61 9.66 0.96
N LEU A 55 10.08 8.57 0.38
CA LEU A 55 8.67 8.46 0.01
C LEU A 55 7.71 8.48 1.20
N GLY A 56 8.12 7.93 2.35
CA GLY A 56 7.34 7.94 3.58
C GLY A 56 8.08 8.65 4.72
N GLU A 57 7.40 8.80 5.85
CA GLU A 57 7.95 9.51 7.02
C GLU A 57 8.85 8.63 7.89
N ALA A 58 8.84 7.31 7.68
CA ALA A 58 9.63 6.37 8.48
C ALA A 58 11.11 6.27 8.08
N GLY A 59 11.53 6.91 6.98
CA GLY A 59 12.93 6.89 6.51
C GLY A 59 13.38 5.51 5.99
N VAL A 60 12.45 4.69 5.50
CA VAL A 60 12.71 3.36 4.92
C VAL A 60 12.17 3.29 3.49
N ALA A 61 12.81 2.50 2.64
CA ALA A 61 12.38 2.21 1.28
C ALA A 61 11.72 0.82 1.19
N CYS A 62 11.01 0.53 0.10
CA CYS A 62 10.44 -0.80 -0.15
C CYS A 62 11.54 -1.89 -0.11
N ALA A 63 12.67 -1.61 -0.77
CA ALA A 63 13.85 -2.48 -0.80
C ALA A 63 14.43 -2.78 0.60
N SER A 64 14.21 -1.90 1.59
CA SER A 64 14.71 -2.12 2.96
C SER A 64 14.10 -3.37 3.61
N CYS A 65 12.89 -3.76 3.21
CA CYS A 65 12.22 -4.97 3.72
C CYS A 65 12.17 -6.12 2.71
N HIS A 66 12.14 -5.81 1.42
CA HIS A 66 11.93 -6.79 0.34
C HIS A 66 13.20 -7.18 -0.42
N VAL A 67 14.39 -6.81 0.07
CA VAL A 67 15.67 -7.24 -0.50
C VAL A 67 15.71 -8.76 -0.69
N GLY A 68 16.10 -9.20 -1.90
CA GLY A 68 16.15 -10.63 -2.22
C GLY A 68 14.78 -11.32 -2.09
N GLY A 69 13.66 -10.58 -2.13
CA GLY A 69 12.30 -11.08 -1.92
C GLY A 69 11.98 -11.52 -0.50
N ALA A 70 12.74 -11.02 0.48
CA ALA A 70 12.38 -11.19 1.88
C ALA A 70 10.96 -10.67 2.16
N GLN A 71 10.31 -11.27 3.16
CA GLN A 71 8.94 -10.95 3.62
C GLN A 71 7.80 -11.22 2.61
N PHE A 72 8.09 -11.50 1.34
CA PHE A 72 7.09 -12.06 0.42
C PHE A 72 6.69 -13.47 0.85
N LYS A 73 5.52 -13.89 0.38
CA LYS A 73 4.96 -15.24 0.56
C LYS A 73 4.84 -15.91 -0.79
N ASP A 74 4.69 -17.23 -0.81
CA ASP A 74 4.59 -18.01 -2.06
C ASP A 74 3.46 -17.51 -2.98
N THR A 75 2.37 -16.97 -2.41
CA THR A 75 1.27 -16.35 -3.17
C THR A 75 1.72 -15.17 -4.02
N PHE A 76 2.87 -14.55 -3.74
CA PHE A 76 3.44 -13.48 -4.56
C PHE A 76 3.89 -13.97 -5.95
N THR A 77 3.99 -15.29 -6.16
CA THR A 77 4.18 -15.88 -7.50
C THR A 77 2.90 -15.89 -8.35
N GLU A 78 1.73 -15.62 -7.75
CA GLU A 78 0.48 -15.48 -8.47
C GLU A 78 0.38 -14.07 -9.07
N PRO A 79 -0.07 -13.93 -10.34
CA PRO A 79 -0.26 -12.60 -10.92
C PRO A 79 -1.32 -11.84 -10.12
N TYR A 80 -1.12 -10.54 -9.94
CA TYR A 80 -2.16 -9.68 -9.39
C TYR A 80 -3.39 -9.60 -10.33
N PRO A 81 -4.62 -9.45 -9.78
CA PRO A 81 -4.93 -9.41 -8.36
C PRO A 81 -4.91 -10.81 -7.72
N HIS A 82 -4.32 -10.92 -6.53
CA HIS A 82 -4.28 -12.16 -5.76
C HIS A 82 -4.47 -11.90 -4.25
N ARG A 83 -4.63 -12.99 -3.49
CA ARG A 83 -4.83 -12.90 -2.04
C ARG A 83 -3.52 -12.59 -1.33
N VAL A 84 -3.48 -11.47 -0.60
CA VAL A 84 -2.40 -11.14 0.33
C VAL A 84 -2.90 -11.18 1.77
N ALA A 85 -2.39 -12.11 2.56
CA ALA A 85 -2.91 -12.39 3.91
C ALA A 85 -2.87 -11.18 4.87
N MET A 86 -1.84 -10.32 4.77
CA MET A 86 -1.80 -9.09 5.57
C MET A 86 -2.87 -8.08 5.15
N ALA A 87 -3.11 -7.92 3.84
CA ALA A 87 -4.11 -6.98 3.33
C ALA A 87 -5.52 -7.42 3.72
N GLU A 88 -5.85 -8.71 3.56
CA GLU A 88 -7.14 -9.25 4.00
C GLU A 88 -7.35 -9.05 5.50
N LYS A 89 -6.34 -9.38 6.32
CA LYS A 89 -6.41 -9.19 7.77
C LYS A 89 -6.60 -7.72 8.16
N MET A 90 -5.98 -6.79 7.44
CA MET A 90 -5.92 -5.37 7.83
C MET A 90 -7.05 -4.52 7.26
N SER A 91 -7.68 -4.95 6.17
CA SER A 91 -8.71 -4.16 5.46
C SER A 91 -9.98 -4.94 5.12
N GLY A 92 -9.97 -6.27 5.25
CA GLY A 92 -11.04 -7.14 4.78
C GLY A 92 -11.05 -7.41 3.28
N LEU A 93 -10.10 -6.87 2.50
CA LEU A 93 -9.99 -7.14 1.06
C LEU A 93 -9.46 -8.56 0.81
N ALA A 94 -10.30 -9.44 0.26
CA ALA A 94 -9.95 -10.84 0.00
C ALA A 94 -8.92 -11.03 -1.13
N SER A 95 -8.85 -10.06 -2.05
CA SER A 95 -7.87 -9.99 -3.14
C SER A 95 -7.54 -8.52 -3.38
N ILE A 96 -6.30 -8.24 -3.72
CA ILE A 96 -5.81 -6.89 -4.02
C ILE A 96 -4.97 -6.91 -5.28
N ASP A 97 -4.84 -5.78 -5.97
CA ASP A 97 -3.86 -5.57 -7.04
C ASP A 97 -2.53 -4.97 -6.51
N ALA A 98 -1.56 -4.77 -7.42
CA ALA A 98 -0.25 -4.23 -7.08
C ALA A 98 -0.31 -2.79 -6.55
N GLU A 99 -1.18 -1.93 -7.11
CA GLU A 99 -1.33 -0.55 -6.65
C GLU A 99 -1.90 -0.50 -5.22
N GLN A 100 -2.91 -1.34 -4.94
CA GLN A 100 -3.47 -1.49 -3.60
C GLN A 100 -2.40 -1.99 -2.63
N MET A 101 -1.55 -2.94 -3.02
CA MET A 101 -0.42 -3.40 -2.19
C MET A 101 0.59 -2.28 -1.91
N VAL A 102 0.88 -1.42 -2.90
CA VAL A 102 1.72 -0.23 -2.70
C VAL A 102 1.10 0.69 -1.64
N GLN A 103 -0.21 0.91 -1.65
CA GLN A 103 -0.85 1.72 -0.60
C GLN A 103 -0.68 1.13 0.79
N PHE A 104 -0.77 -0.20 0.96
CA PHE A 104 -0.46 -0.84 2.24
C PHE A 104 0.99 -0.60 2.66
N CYS A 105 1.95 -0.63 1.72
CA CYS A 105 3.35 -0.33 1.99
C CYS A 105 3.55 1.12 2.46
N MET A 106 2.90 2.07 1.79
CA MET A 106 2.95 3.49 2.16
C MET A 106 2.40 3.73 3.58
N ILE A 107 1.21 3.21 3.86
CA ILE A 107 0.49 3.50 5.10
C ILE A 107 1.11 2.78 6.30
N VAL A 108 1.46 1.50 6.15
CA VAL A 108 1.73 0.62 7.29
C VAL A 108 3.20 0.71 7.74
N PRO A 109 4.20 0.24 6.97
CA PRO A 109 5.60 0.35 7.38
C PRO A 109 6.21 1.73 7.10
N MET A 110 5.82 2.41 6.02
CA MET A 110 6.47 3.66 5.61
C MET A 110 5.89 4.90 6.31
N LYS A 111 4.74 4.76 6.99
CA LYS A 111 4.03 5.85 7.71
C LYS A 111 3.79 7.09 6.85
N GLY A 112 3.62 6.89 5.55
CA GLY A 112 3.25 7.95 4.61
C GLY A 112 1.75 7.99 4.34
N GLU A 113 1.35 9.00 3.60
CA GLU A 113 0.01 9.07 3.01
C GLU A 113 -0.10 8.14 1.80
N PRO A 114 -1.32 7.68 1.44
CA PRO A 114 -1.53 6.98 0.18
C PRO A 114 -1.08 7.85 -1.01
N LEU A 115 -0.51 7.21 -2.03
CA LEU A 115 -0.22 7.88 -3.29
C LEU A 115 -1.53 8.20 -4.02
N ALA A 116 -1.57 9.29 -4.79
CA ALA A 116 -2.73 9.59 -5.61
C ALA A 116 -2.96 8.46 -6.63
N TRP A 117 -4.22 8.06 -6.81
CA TRP A 117 -4.58 6.91 -7.64
C TRP A 117 -4.25 7.10 -9.13
N ASP A 118 -4.10 8.33 -9.60
CA ASP A 118 -3.71 8.70 -10.95
C ASP A 118 -2.24 9.18 -11.02
N SER A 119 -1.45 8.95 -9.96
CA SER A 119 -0.04 9.36 -9.93
C SER A 119 0.84 8.45 -10.77
N ARG A 120 1.89 9.04 -11.32
CA ARG A 120 2.93 8.28 -12.03
C ARG A 120 3.69 7.38 -11.05
N GLU A 121 3.88 7.80 -9.81
CA GLU A 121 4.59 7.06 -8.77
C GLU A 121 3.90 5.74 -8.44
N LEU A 122 2.57 5.76 -8.26
CA LEU A 122 1.80 4.56 -7.96
C LEU A 122 1.85 3.57 -9.13
N ALA A 123 1.62 4.06 -10.35
CA ALA A 123 1.69 3.23 -11.55
C ALA A 123 3.10 2.67 -11.79
N ALA A 124 4.15 3.45 -11.51
CA ALA A 124 5.54 3.04 -11.64
C ALA A 124 5.92 1.94 -10.64
N LEU A 125 5.56 2.11 -9.36
CA LEU A 125 5.80 1.09 -8.33
C LEU A 125 5.04 -0.21 -8.64
N ALA A 126 3.77 -0.12 -9.03
CA ALA A 126 3.00 -1.28 -9.47
C ALA A 126 3.65 -1.97 -10.67
N ALA A 127 4.12 -1.19 -11.65
CA ALA A 127 4.82 -1.74 -12.82
C ALA A 127 6.08 -2.50 -12.46
N TYR A 128 6.91 -1.94 -11.57
CA TYR A 128 8.14 -2.58 -11.12
C TYR A 128 7.86 -3.85 -10.30
N ILE A 129 6.80 -3.85 -9.48
CA ILE A 129 6.35 -5.05 -8.76
C ILE A 129 5.99 -6.18 -9.73
N ASP A 130 5.12 -5.91 -10.70
CA ASP A 130 4.62 -6.90 -11.65
C ASP A 130 5.72 -7.42 -12.59
N ASP A 131 6.56 -6.54 -13.13
CA ASP A 131 7.48 -6.87 -14.22
C ASP A 131 8.88 -7.26 -13.73
N VAL A 132 9.23 -6.95 -12.48
CA VAL A 132 10.58 -7.19 -11.92
C VAL A 132 10.52 -8.01 -10.64
N GLU A 133 9.86 -7.53 -9.59
CA GLU A 133 9.92 -8.20 -8.27
C GLU A 133 9.19 -9.56 -8.27
N GLN A 134 8.01 -9.67 -8.88
CA GLN A 134 7.29 -10.94 -9.00
C GLN A 134 8.10 -11.98 -9.81
N PRO A 135 8.59 -11.69 -11.03
CA PRO A 135 9.47 -12.60 -11.77
C PRO A 135 10.73 -12.98 -10.99
N ASN A 136 11.41 -12.01 -10.37
CA ASN A 136 12.61 -12.27 -9.59
C ASN A 136 12.34 -13.17 -8.39
N PHE A 137 11.16 -13.07 -7.77
CA PHE A 137 10.77 -13.96 -6.68
C PHE A 137 10.44 -15.38 -7.18
N ALA A 138 9.76 -15.49 -8.32
CA ALA A 138 9.36 -16.77 -8.90
C ALA A 138 10.55 -17.64 -9.37
N THR A 139 11.72 -17.04 -9.62
CA THR A 139 12.91 -17.74 -10.11
C THR A 139 14.00 -17.99 -9.06
N LYS A 140 13.73 -17.72 -7.77
CA LYS A 140 14.64 -18.03 -6.67
C LYS A 140 14.67 -19.51 -6.33
#